data_AF-A0A975BGP3-F1
#
_entry.id   AF-A0A975BGP3-F1
#
_cell.length_a   1.000
_cell.length_b   1.000
_cell.length_c   1.000
_cell.angle_alpha   90.00
_cell.angle_beta   90.00
_cell.angle_gamma   90.00
#
_symmetry.space_group_name_H-M   'P 1'
#
loop_
_entity.id
_entity.type
_entity.pdbx_description
1 polymer ?
#
loop_
_entity_poly.entity_id
_entity_poly.type
_entity_poly.pdbx_seq_one_letter_code
_entity_poly.pdbx_strand_id
1 'polypeptide(L)'
;MSKKNLSVNSLYDNIENDFSWRHKELHIFSKRIPIENNAYQRVLLRAGITLLYAHWEGFVLSSASDYLQHISMQGLSHKDLQPQFVALCLKTKIERLSVNKLETMAEVIVFLNEEMNRKAYVPYKKVINTKANLGFEALREIFFTIGLDIGSIRFKRGRN
;
A
#
# COMPACT_ATOMS: atom_id res chain seq x y z
N MET A 1 16.50 -3.12 15.04
CA MET A 1 16.96 -2.67 13.70
C MET A 1 15.74 -2.32 12.87
N SER A 2 15.79 -1.26 12.05
CA SER A 2 14.68 -0.94 11.15
C SER A 2 14.52 -2.04 10.08
N LYS A 3 13.30 -2.53 9.89
CA LYS A 3 12.89 -3.52 8.87
C LYS A 3 13.35 -3.05 7.47
N LYS A 4 14.00 -3.93 6.69
CA LYS A 4 14.46 -3.64 5.32
C LYS A 4 14.01 -4.72 4.33
N ASN A 5 13.28 -4.32 3.30
CA ASN A 5 12.81 -5.18 2.20
C ASN A 5 13.80 -5.18 1.01
N LEU A 6 15.05 -5.62 1.21
CA LEU A 6 16.08 -5.59 0.17
C LEU A 6 15.83 -6.61 -0.95
N SER A 7 15.46 -7.83 -0.58
CA SER A 7 15.17 -8.93 -1.49
C SER A 7 13.69 -9.30 -1.46
N VAL A 8 13.23 -9.98 -2.50
CA VAL A 8 11.88 -10.53 -2.58
C VAL A 8 11.58 -11.45 -1.38
N ASN A 9 12.53 -12.29 -0.97
CA ASN A 9 12.37 -13.13 0.22
C ASN A 9 12.20 -12.29 1.49
N SER A 10 13.05 -11.28 1.69
CA SER A 10 12.92 -10.40 2.86
C SER A 10 11.58 -9.67 2.89
N LEU A 11 11.04 -9.29 1.73
CA LEU A 11 9.71 -8.70 1.60
C LEU A 11 8.63 -9.71 1.99
N TYR A 12 8.68 -10.94 1.46
CA TYR A 12 7.73 -11.99 1.79
C TYR A 12 7.74 -12.33 3.27
N ASP A 13 8.90 -12.57 3.87
CA ASP A 13 9.04 -12.86 5.30
C ASP A 13 8.42 -11.74 6.14
N ASN A 14 8.63 -10.50 5.71
CA ASN A 14 8.15 -9.31 6.38
C ASN A 14 6.64 -9.12 6.29
N ILE A 15 6.02 -9.48 5.17
CA ILE A 15 4.56 -9.50 5.00
C ILE A 15 3.95 -10.67 5.77
N GLU A 16 4.56 -11.85 5.70
CA GLU A 16 4.07 -13.07 6.36
C GLU A 16 4.10 -12.94 7.88
N ASN A 17 5.20 -12.42 8.44
CA ASN A 17 5.29 -12.15 9.87
C ASN A 17 4.17 -11.19 10.32
N ASP A 18 3.91 -10.14 9.52
CA ASP A 18 2.90 -9.13 9.79
C ASP A 18 1.46 -9.68 9.68
N PHE A 19 1.22 -10.61 8.75
CA PHE A 19 -0.04 -11.36 8.67
C PHE A 19 -0.22 -12.31 9.85
N SER A 20 0.82 -13.09 10.16
CA SER A 20 0.82 -14.17 11.15
C SER A 20 0.43 -13.69 12.55
N TRP A 21 0.99 -12.57 13.04
CA TRP A 21 0.66 -12.09 14.37
C TRP A 21 -0.78 -11.58 14.46
N ARG A 22 -1.29 -10.89 13.42
CA ARG A 22 -2.69 -10.43 13.36
C ARG A 22 -3.66 -11.60 13.31
N HIS A 23 -3.35 -12.59 12.48
CA HIS A 23 -4.17 -13.81 12.37
C HIS A 23 -4.22 -14.55 13.72
N LYS A 24 -3.09 -14.66 14.41
CA LYS A 24 -3.02 -15.25 15.75
C LYS A 24 -3.88 -14.49 16.76
N GLU A 25 -3.83 -13.16 16.77
CA GLU A 25 -4.64 -12.33 17.65
C GLU A 25 -6.15 -12.51 17.39
N LEU A 26 -6.57 -12.43 16.12
CA LEU A 26 -7.95 -12.66 15.71
C LEU A 26 -8.47 -14.05 16.08
N HIS A 27 -7.63 -15.07 15.93
CA HIS A 27 -7.97 -16.44 16.31
C HIS A 27 -8.11 -16.62 17.82
N ILE A 28 -7.25 -15.98 18.60
CA ILE A 28 -7.36 -15.98 20.07
C ILE A 28 -8.65 -15.28 20.49
N PHE A 29 -8.98 -14.14 19.88
CA PHE A 29 -10.19 -13.38 20.17
C PHE A 29 -11.46 -14.18 19.83
N SER A 30 -11.51 -14.81 18.66
CA SER A 30 -12.70 -15.56 18.21
C SER A 30 -13.05 -16.72 19.15
N LYS A 31 -12.04 -17.39 19.71
CA LYS A 31 -12.21 -18.45 20.72
C LYS A 31 -12.82 -17.98 22.04
N ARG A 32 -12.85 -16.67 22.31
CA ARG A 32 -13.45 -16.09 23.52
C ARG A 32 -14.93 -15.76 23.33
N ILE A 33 -15.44 -15.79 22.11
CA ILE A 33 -16.84 -15.51 21.82
C ILE A 33 -17.68 -16.73 22.22
N PRO A 34 -18.62 -16.61 23.17
CA PRO A 34 -19.47 -17.72 23.57
C PRO A 34 -20.45 -18.09 22.45
N ILE A 35 -20.94 -19.33 22.46
CA ILE A 35 -21.92 -19.82 21.47
C ILE A 35 -23.33 -19.31 21.79
N GLU A 36 -23.61 -19.10 23.08
CA GLU A 36 -24.91 -18.65 23.58
C GLU A 36 -25.27 -17.25 23.06
N ASN A 37 -26.47 -17.12 22.49
CA ASN A 37 -26.97 -15.83 22.03
C ASN A 37 -27.45 -14.97 23.19
N ASN A 38 -26.50 -14.32 23.85
CA ASN A 38 -26.73 -13.43 24.99
C ASN A 38 -26.12 -12.03 24.75
N ALA A 39 -26.38 -11.10 25.68
CA ALA A 39 -25.88 -9.73 25.58
C ALA A 39 -24.33 -9.68 25.53
N TYR A 40 -23.67 -10.58 26.27
CA TYR A 40 -22.21 -10.67 26.31
C TYR A 40 -21.63 -11.09 24.95
N GLN A 41 -22.21 -12.10 24.29
CA GLN A 41 -21.84 -12.49 22.93
C GLN A 41 -21.94 -11.32 21.96
N ARG A 42 -23.06 -10.57 21.99
CA ARG A 42 -23.26 -9.41 21.12
C ARG A 42 -22.22 -8.32 21.34
N VAL A 43 -21.79 -8.10 22.57
CA VAL A 43 -20.69 -7.16 22.87
C VAL A 43 -19.40 -7.63 22.22
N LEU A 44 -19.03 -8.90 22.40
CA LEU A 44 -17.79 -9.46 21.84
C LEU A 44 -17.81 -9.51 20.31
N LEU A 45 -18.95 -9.81 19.68
CA LEU A 45 -19.08 -9.78 18.22
C LEU A 45 -18.84 -8.37 17.66
N ARG A 46 -19.41 -7.34 18.27
CA ARG A 46 -19.16 -5.94 17.85
C ARG A 46 -17.69 -5.57 17.99
N ALA A 47 -17.07 -5.92 19.12
CA ALA A 47 -15.64 -5.71 19.32
C ALA A 47 -14.78 -6.49 18.30
N GLY A 48 -15.18 -7.72 17.97
CA GLY A 48 -14.50 -8.57 16.99
C GLY A 48 -14.56 -8.01 15.57
N ILE A 49 -15.70 -7.43 15.16
CA ILE A 49 -15.82 -6.74 13.86
C ILE A 49 -14.86 -5.55 13.80
N THR A 50 -14.84 -4.72 14.84
CA THR A 50 -13.91 -3.59 14.93
C THR A 50 -12.45 -4.04 14.88
N LEU A 51 -12.10 -5.09 15.62
CA LEU A 51 -10.74 -5.65 15.65
C LEU A 51 -10.34 -6.22 14.28
N LEU A 52 -11.23 -6.97 13.64
CA LEU A 52 -11.03 -7.50 12.29
C LEU A 52 -10.78 -6.38 11.28
N TYR A 53 -11.59 -5.33 11.33
CA TYR A 53 -11.43 -4.19 10.43
C TYR A 53 -10.09 -3.47 10.65
N ALA A 54 -9.73 -3.20 11.91
CA ALA A 54 -8.46 -2.57 12.26
C ALA A 54 -7.25 -3.40 11.79
N HIS A 55 -7.30 -4.74 11.94
CA HIS A 55 -6.26 -5.62 11.43
C HIS A 55 -6.16 -5.63 9.93
N TRP A 56 -7.30 -5.72 9.23
CA TRP A 56 -7.33 -5.72 7.78
C TRP A 56 -6.77 -4.41 7.20
N GLU A 57 -7.23 -3.26 7.70
CA GLU A 57 -6.72 -1.95 7.26
C GLU A 57 -5.22 -1.84 7.56
N GLY A 58 -4.81 -2.16 8.78
CA GLY A 58 -3.40 -2.12 9.17
C GLY A 58 -2.51 -3.02 8.30
N PHE A 59 -2.99 -4.21 7.92
CA PHE A 59 -2.25 -5.13 7.05
C PHE A 59 -2.07 -4.56 5.65
N VAL A 60 -3.14 -4.09 5.00
CA VAL A 60 -3.07 -3.51 3.66
C VAL A 60 -2.09 -2.34 3.60
N LEU A 61 -2.16 -1.43 4.58
CA LEU A 61 -1.26 -0.28 4.68
C LEU A 61 0.21 -0.71 4.85
N SER A 62 0.45 -1.68 5.73
CA SER A 62 1.79 -2.20 6.04
C SER A 62 2.39 -2.92 4.82
N SER A 63 1.64 -3.82 4.18
CA SER A 63 2.11 -4.57 3.02
C SER A 63 2.39 -3.68 1.81
N ALA A 64 1.53 -2.67 1.57
CA ALA A 64 1.76 -1.71 0.49
C ALA A 64 3.01 -0.84 0.76
N SER A 65 3.21 -0.41 1.99
CA SER A 65 4.41 0.34 2.39
C SER A 65 5.69 -0.50 2.29
N ASP A 66 5.61 -1.78 2.69
CA ASP A 66 6.71 -2.73 2.57
C ASP A 66 7.12 -2.96 1.11
N TYR A 67 6.13 -3.11 0.23
CA TYR A 67 6.36 -3.24 -1.21
C TYR A 67 7.00 -1.98 -1.82
N LEU A 68 6.51 -0.78 -1.50
CA LEU A 68 7.15 0.46 -1.94
C LEU A 68 8.60 0.59 -1.43
N GLN A 69 8.86 0.14 -0.19
CA GLN A 69 10.21 0.10 0.34
C GLN A 69 11.10 -0.83 -0.50
N HIS A 70 10.58 -1.99 -0.89
CA HIS A 70 11.31 -2.93 -1.75
C HIS A 70 11.69 -2.31 -3.10
N ILE A 71 10.73 -1.66 -3.77
CA ILE A 71 10.97 -0.97 -5.06
C ILE A 71 12.01 0.14 -4.88
N SER A 72 11.88 0.96 -3.83
CA SER A 72 12.85 2.02 -3.52
C SER A 72 14.27 1.49 -3.32
N MET A 73 14.39 0.30 -2.70
CA MET A 73 15.68 -0.35 -2.44
C MET A 73 16.35 -0.95 -3.68
N GLN A 74 15.62 -1.16 -4.79
CA GLN A 74 16.21 -1.66 -6.04
C GLN A 74 17.09 -0.62 -6.74
N GLY A 75 16.93 0.66 -6.39
CA GLY A 75 17.80 1.72 -6.91
C GLY A 75 17.69 1.94 -8.42
N LEU A 76 16.53 1.63 -8.99
CA LEU A 76 16.21 1.79 -10.40
C LEU A 76 16.18 3.27 -10.82
N SER A 77 16.36 3.54 -12.11
CA SER A 77 16.14 4.89 -12.66
C SER A 77 14.66 5.13 -12.96
N HIS A 78 14.24 6.40 -13.09
CA HIS A 78 12.83 6.70 -13.35
C HIS A 78 12.29 6.05 -14.63
N LYS A 79 13.11 5.90 -15.68
CA LYS A 79 12.73 5.21 -16.93
C LYS A 79 12.49 3.71 -16.78
N ASP A 80 13.05 3.09 -15.75
CA ASP A 80 12.91 1.65 -15.49
C ASP A 80 11.72 1.36 -14.54
N LEU A 81 11.08 2.42 -14.03
CA LEU A 81 9.93 2.32 -13.14
C LEU A 81 8.62 2.47 -13.91
N GLN A 82 7.57 1.85 -13.38
CA GLN A 82 6.22 2.12 -13.86
C GLN A 82 5.80 3.59 -13.58
N PRO A 83 4.87 4.16 -14.37
CA PRO A 83 4.57 5.60 -14.34
C PRO A 83 4.07 6.16 -12.99
N GLN A 84 3.37 5.35 -12.21
CA GLN A 84 2.81 5.68 -10.90
C GLN A 84 3.93 5.87 -9.86
N PHE A 85 4.99 5.05 -9.91
CA PHE A 85 6.16 5.26 -9.05
C PHE A 85 6.92 6.53 -9.44
N VAL A 86 7.04 6.82 -10.74
CA VAL A 86 7.63 8.08 -11.22
C VAL A 86 6.79 9.27 -10.75
N ALA A 87 5.46 9.17 -10.86
CA ALA A 87 4.55 10.18 -10.35
C ALA A 87 4.71 10.39 -8.84
N LEU A 88 4.88 9.33 -8.04
CA LEU A 88 5.17 9.44 -6.61
C LEU A 88 6.49 10.17 -6.33
N CYS A 89 7.56 9.86 -7.06
CA CYS A 89 8.86 10.52 -6.91
C CYS A 89 8.80 12.00 -7.25
N LEU A 90 8.09 12.35 -8.34
CA LEU A 90 8.10 13.69 -8.90
C LEU A 90 6.89 14.54 -8.47
N LYS A 91 5.95 13.98 -7.68
CA LYS A 91 4.69 14.63 -7.28
C LYS A 91 4.87 16.09 -6.85
N THR A 92 5.74 16.33 -5.87
CA THR A 92 5.94 17.68 -5.32
C THR A 92 6.61 18.63 -6.30
N LYS A 93 7.43 18.12 -7.23
CA LYS A 93 8.03 18.91 -8.30
C LYS A 93 6.96 19.26 -9.33
N ILE A 94 6.15 18.29 -9.75
CA ILE A 94 5.07 18.45 -10.72
C ILE A 94 3.99 19.40 -10.21
N GLU A 95 3.56 19.29 -8.95
CA GLU A 95 2.55 20.16 -8.33
C GLU A 95 2.96 21.64 -8.32
N ARG A 96 4.26 21.93 -8.38
CA ARG A 96 4.79 23.30 -8.44
C ARG A 96 4.85 23.86 -9.87
N LEU A 97 4.65 23.03 -10.89
CA LEU A 97 4.70 23.45 -12.29
C LEU A 97 3.36 24.08 -12.67
N SER A 98 3.38 25.39 -12.94
CA SER A 98 2.25 26.09 -13.54
C SER A 98 2.42 26.09 -15.06
N VAL A 99 1.69 25.19 -15.73
CA VAL A 99 1.77 25.03 -17.18
C VAL A 99 0.65 25.83 -17.85
N ASN A 100 0.94 27.07 -18.25
CA ASN A 100 -0.03 27.99 -18.86
C ASN A 100 0.48 28.68 -20.13
N LYS A 101 1.76 28.49 -20.50
CA LYS A 101 2.41 29.06 -21.69
C LYS A 101 3.28 28.00 -22.37
N LEU A 102 3.58 28.19 -23.66
CA LEU A 102 4.39 27.23 -24.43
C LEU A 102 5.82 27.11 -23.87
N GLU A 103 6.37 28.21 -23.37
CA GLU A 103 7.70 28.25 -22.76
C GLU A 103 7.74 27.38 -21.48
N THR A 104 6.75 27.51 -20.60
CA THR A 104 6.69 26.67 -19.38
C THR A 104 6.41 25.21 -19.72
N MET A 105 5.63 24.91 -20.77
CA MET A 105 5.48 23.54 -21.28
C MET A 105 6.82 22.95 -21.73
N ALA A 106 7.63 23.70 -22.49
CA ALA A 106 8.94 23.24 -22.95
C ALA A 106 9.90 22.98 -21.78
N GLU A 107 9.91 23.85 -20.75
CA GLU A 107 10.68 23.65 -19.53
C GLU A 107 10.30 22.36 -18.79
N VAL A 108 9.00 22.06 -18.69
CA VAL A 108 8.53 20.80 -18.09
C VAL A 108 9.03 19.59 -18.87
N ILE A 109 8.99 19.63 -20.20
CA ILE A 109 9.46 18.53 -21.05
C ILE A 109 10.96 18.31 -20.87
N VAL A 110 11.76 19.38 -20.84
CA VAL A 110 13.21 19.29 -20.57
C VAL A 110 13.46 18.70 -19.18
N PHE A 111 12.78 19.21 -18.15
CA PHE A 111 12.87 18.70 -16.79
C PHE A 111 12.55 17.20 -16.71
N LEU A 112 11.46 16.75 -17.34
CA LEU A 112 11.09 15.34 -17.34
C LEU A 112 12.18 14.50 -18.02
N ASN A 113 12.65 14.90 -19.20
CA ASN A 113 13.70 14.18 -19.93
C ASN A 113 15.00 14.05 -19.11
N GLU A 114 15.38 15.09 -18.37
CA GLU A 114 16.55 15.06 -17.48
C GLU A 114 16.36 14.13 -16.29
N GLU A 115 15.16 14.10 -15.69
CA GLU A 115 14.88 13.25 -14.52
C GLU A 115 14.76 11.77 -14.91
N MET A 116 14.34 11.43 -16.14
CA MET A 116 14.10 10.04 -16.56
C MET A 116 15.31 9.12 -16.35
N ASN A 117 16.53 9.61 -16.57
CA ASN A 117 17.76 8.84 -16.38
C ASN A 117 18.32 8.88 -14.95
N ARG A 118 17.75 9.72 -14.06
CA ARG A 118 18.20 9.82 -12.67
C ARG A 118 17.69 8.64 -11.87
N LYS A 119 18.47 8.25 -10.85
CA LYS A 119 18.08 7.25 -9.86
C LYS A 119 16.81 7.72 -9.14
N ALA A 120 15.80 6.86 -9.12
CA ALA A 120 14.55 7.14 -8.44
C ALA A 120 14.65 6.79 -6.96
N TYR A 121 14.08 7.65 -6.11
CA TYR A 121 13.86 7.35 -4.70
C TYR A 121 12.35 7.30 -4.46
N VAL A 122 11.77 6.12 -4.64
CA VAL A 122 10.34 5.92 -4.43
C VAL A 122 10.04 6.16 -2.95
N PRO A 123 9.18 7.13 -2.61
CA PRO A 123 8.80 7.33 -1.23
C PRO A 123 7.99 6.11 -0.76
N TYR A 124 8.27 5.63 0.45
CA TYR A 124 7.60 4.45 1.02
C TYR A 124 7.02 4.71 2.42
N LYS A 125 7.45 5.80 3.08
CA LYS A 125 6.93 6.19 4.39
C LYS A 125 5.78 7.17 4.20
N LYS A 126 4.65 6.92 4.87
CA LYS A 126 3.46 7.81 4.87
C LYS A 126 2.89 8.13 3.49
N VAL A 127 3.20 7.31 2.47
CA VAL A 127 2.63 7.46 1.12
C VAL A 127 1.22 6.89 1.10
N ILE A 128 1.05 5.70 1.67
CA ILE A 128 -0.22 5.05 1.81
C ILE A 128 -0.89 5.60 3.08
N ASN A 129 -1.86 6.49 2.93
CA ASN A 129 -2.63 7.05 4.03
C ASN A 129 -4.12 6.94 3.71
N THR A 130 -4.79 5.98 4.32
CA THR A 130 -6.25 5.94 4.34
C THR A 130 -6.71 6.98 5.34
N LYS A 131 -7.67 7.83 4.98
CA LYS A 131 -8.27 8.82 5.90
C LYS A 131 -9.17 8.13 6.95
N ALA A 132 -8.67 7.08 7.62
CA ALA A 132 -9.32 6.25 8.63
C ALA A 132 -10.61 5.51 8.17
N ASN A 133 -10.71 5.23 6.87
CA ASN A 133 -11.75 4.36 6.31
C ASN A 133 -11.23 3.76 5.00
N LEU A 134 -10.70 2.54 5.08
CA LEU A 134 -10.32 1.77 3.90
C LEU A 134 -11.58 1.18 3.23
N GLY A 135 -12.28 2.03 2.46
CA GLY A 135 -13.32 1.60 1.54
C GLY A 135 -12.74 1.05 0.23
N PHE A 136 -13.61 0.60 -0.67
CA PHE A 136 -13.20 0.07 -1.98
C PHE A 136 -12.39 1.08 -2.81
N GLU A 137 -12.80 2.35 -2.86
CA GLU A 137 -12.06 3.36 -3.61
C GLU A 137 -10.69 3.68 -3.00
N ALA A 138 -10.59 3.71 -1.66
CA ALA A 138 -9.32 3.85 -0.99
C ALA A 138 -8.40 2.65 -1.31
N LEU A 139 -8.93 1.42 -1.27
CA LEU A 139 -8.18 0.22 -1.68
C LEU A 139 -7.71 0.30 -3.13
N ARG A 140 -8.57 0.78 -4.04
CA ARG A 140 -8.24 0.98 -5.45
C ARG A 140 -7.12 2.00 -5.65
N GLU A 141 -7.17 3.11 -4.93
CA GLU A 141 -6.10 4.12 -4.93
C GLU A 141 -4.78 3.52 -4.43
N ILE A 142 -4.81 2.73 -3.35
CA ILE A 142 -3.62 2.03 -2.85
C ILE A 142 -3.06 1.10 -3.92
N PHE A 143 -3.90 0.28 -4.55
CA PHE A 143 -3.46 -0.69 -5.55
C PHE A 143 -2.83 0.02 -6.75
N PHE A 144 -3.47 1.08 -7.25
CA PHE A 144 -2.89 1.92 -8.30
C PHE A 144 -1.53 2.51 -7.87
N THR A 145 -1.44 3.00 -6.64
CA THR A 145 -0.21 3.58 -6.07
C THR A 145 0.95 2.59 -6.02
N ILE A 146 0.65 1.31 -5.76
CA ILE A 146 1.66 0.23 -5.77
C ILE A 146 1.81 -0.44 -7.15
N GLY A 147 1.25 0.14 -8.22
CA GLY A 147 1.40 -0.38 -9.59
C GLY A 147 0.60 -1.66 -9.87
N LEU A 148 -0.45 -1.93 -9.09
CA LEU A 148 -1.38 -3.05 -9.32
C LEU A 148 -2.70 -2.54 -9.90
N ASP A 149 -3.15 -3.17 -10.97
CA ASP A 149 -4.50 -2.96 -11.50
C ASP A 149 -5.48 -3.96 -10.87
N ILE A 150 -6.49 -3.48 -10.15
CA ILE A 150 -7.56 -4.32 -9.58
C ILE A 150 -8.25 -5.16 -10.66
N GLY A 151 -8.42 -4.63 -11.87
CA GLY A 151 -9.06 -5.35 -12.97
C GLY A 151 -8.28 -6.59 -13.42
N SER A 152 -6.96 -6.59 -13.21
CA SER A 152 -6.08 -7.72 -13.53
C SER A 152 -6.14 -8.85 -12.48
N ILE A 153 -6.69 -8.57 -11.29
CA ILE A 153 -6.78 -9.53 -10.18
C ILE A 153 -7.94 -10.48 -10.44
N ARG A 154 -7.61 -11.66 -10.99
CA ARG A 154 -8.57 -12.76 -11.10
C ARG A 154 -8.79 -13.40 -9.73
N PHE A 155 -9.92 -13.11 -9.10
CA PHE A 155 -10.39 -13.93 -7.98
C PHE A 155 -10.65 -15.34 -8.51
N LYS A 156 -9.82 -16.31 -8.09
CA LYS A 156 -10.22 -17.72 -8.18
C LYS A 156 -11.46 -17.84 -7.31
N ARG A 157 -12.65 -17.85 -7.93
CA ARG A 157 -13.88 -18.27 -7.24
C ARG A 157 -13.56 -19.64 -6.64
N GLY A 158 -13.65 -19.73 -5.31
CA GLY A 158 -13.51 -20.99 -4.62
C GLY A 158 -14.46 -21.99 -5.26
N ARG A 159 -13.94 -23.17 -5.61
CA ARG A 159 -14.80 -24.30 -5.97
C ARG A 159 -15.63 -24.61 -4.72
N ASN A 160 -16.94 -24.43 -4.84
CA ASN A 160 -17.92 -25.03 -3.93
C ASN A 160 -17.77 -26.55 -3.94
#